data_AF-A0A7S2CIL0-F1
#
_entry.id   AF-A0A7S2CIL0-F1
#
_cell.length_a   1.000
_cell.length_b   1.000
_cell.length_c   1.000
_cell.angle_alpha   90.00
_cell.angle_beta   90.00
_cell.angle_gamma   90.00
#
_symmetry.space_group_name_H-M   'P 1'
#
loop_
_entity.id
_entity.type
_entity.pdbx_description
1 polymer ?
#
loop_
_entity_poly.entity_id
_entity_poly.type
_entity_poly.pdbx_seq_one_letter_code
_entity_poly.pdbx_strand_id
1 'polypeptide(L)'
;GKALGARIDMSFGQISPEDLSELQMMMGKGDSDAERAQSVAQGIQAAIDGRMKAAKATLEDLIKNAKGDVNIGIKKCLKQQESPLPLLIVLQLNIDQAKADGDEEKLRAMMHINTVINEEMEKKVSRVRGLLNKLLRMDDAGIRENLLRHHLTPVEVAAPAGDDDDFDTPQLAAALVPPSRLASGISQLISDIDRQLRAAVSDEAEDRFEIV
;
A
#
# COMPACT_ATOMS: atom_id res chain seq x y z
N GLY A 1 16.36 15.92 19.27
CA GLY A 1 16.93 15.57 17.97
C GLY A 1 16.83 14.08 17.66
N LYS A 2 17.86 13.28 17.95
CA LYS A 2 17.97 11.87 17.49
C LYS A 2 16.84 10.92 17.94
N ALA A 3 16.36 11.02 19.17
CA ALA A 3 15.25 10.18 19.66
C ALA A 3 13.90 10.50 19.01
N LEU A 4 13.68 11.77 18.63
CA LEU A 4 12.48 12.20 17.92
C LEU A 4 12.51 11.66 16.47
N GLY A 5 13.66 11.77 15.81
CA GLY A 5 13.85 11.23 14.45
C GLY A 5 13.61 9.72 14.38
N ALA A 6 14.13 8.93 15.33
CA ALA A 6 13.90 7.49 15.36
C ALA A 6 12.42 7.11 15.56
N ARG A 7 11.68 7.88 16.36
CA ARG A 7 10.23 7.67 16.56
C ARG A 7 9.43 8.05 15.32
N ILE A 8 9.78 9.17 14.69
CA ILE A 8 9.17 9.60 13.43
C ILE A 8 9.44 8.54 12.35
N ASP A 9 10.65 8.00 12.27
CA ASP A 9 10.99 6.94 11.30
C ASP A 9 10.17 5.67 11.51
N MET A 10 9.94 5.24 12.74
CA MET A 10 9.10 4.06 13.04
C MET A 10 7.61 4.28 12.75
N SER A 11 7.14 5.52 12.89
CA SER A 11 5.73 5.86 12.67
C SER A 11 5.46 6.44 11.28
N PHE A 12 6.48 6.63 10.44
CA PHE A 12 6.36 7.34 9.17
C PHE A 12 5.36 6.68 8.22
N GLY A 13 5.29 5.34 8.21
CA GLY A 13 4.31 4.61 7.39
C GLY A 13 2.85 4.81 7.82
N GLN A 14 2.62 5.42 8.99
CA GLN A 14 1.31 5.74 9.55
C GLN A 14 0.99 7.24 9.47
N ILE A 15 1.96 8.08 9.08
CA ILE A 15 1.75 9.52 8.92
C ILE A 15 0.84 9.75 7.73
N SER A 16 -0.31 10.33 8.01
CA SER A 16 -1.32 10.68 7.02
C SER A 16 -1.09 12.08 6.44
N PRO A 17 -1.68 12.39 5.28
CA PRO A 17 -1.72 13.76 4.75
C PRO A 17 -2.36 14.76 5.73
N GLU A 18 -3.29 14.31 6.58
CA GLU A 18 -3.91 15.13 7.62
C GLU A 18 -2.89 15.54 8.70
N ASP A 19 -2.07 14.60 9.17
CA ASP A 19 -1.04 14.88 10.19
C ASP A 19 -0.04 15.95 9.70
N LEU A 20 0.27 15.94 8.40
CA LEU A 20 1.14 16.93 7.76
C LEU A 20 0.47 18.31 7.62
N SER A 21 -0.84 18.33 7.33
CA SER A 21 -1.63 19.55 7.18
C SER A 21 -1.85 20.21 8.55
N GLU A 22 -2.13 19.43 9.58
CA GLU A 22 -2.26 19.89 10.96
C GLU A 22 -0.94 20.46 11.50
N LEU A 23 0.19 19.79 11.20
CA LEU A 23 1.53 20.31 11.49
C LEU A 23 1.80 21.67 10.81
N GLN A 24 1.40 21.84 9.55
CA GLN A 24 1.54 23.11 8.84
C GLN A 24 0.68 24.22 9.45
N MET A 25 -0.54 23.91 9.87
CA MET A 25 -1.42 24.88 10.55
C MET A 25 -0.86 25.27 11.93
N MET A 26 -0.29 24.32 12.68
CA MET A 26 0.35 24.60 13.98
C MET A 26 1.59 25.49 13.85
N MET A 27 2.35 25.33 12.76
CA MET A 27 3.50 26.21 12.46
C MET A 27 3.09 27.66 12.16
N GLY A 28 1.87 27.89 11.64
CA GLY A 28 1.36 29.23 11.33
C GLY A 28 0.88 30.04 12.54
N LYS A 29 0.64 29.40 13.69
CA LYS A 29 0.04 30.04 14.87
C LYS A 29 1.04 30.80 15.77
N GLY A 30 2.35 30.71 15.53
CA GLY A 30 3.36 31.59 16.14
C GLY A 30 3.62 31.42 17.65
N ASP A 31 3.08 30.37 18.28
CA ASP A 31 3.22 30.11 19.73
C ASP A 31 4.30 29.08 20.06
N SER A 32 4.52 28.74 21.33
CA SER A 32 5.51 27.70 21.74
C SER A 32 5.28 26.32 21.10
N ASP A 33 4.06 26.05 20.62
CA ASP A 33 3.73 24.86 19.84
C ASP A 33 4.24 24.93 18.38
N ALA A 34 4.48 26.13 17.84
CA ALA A 34 5.06 26.30 16.52
C ALA A 34 6.53 25.82 16.46
N GLU A 35 7.32 26.03 17.52
CA GLU A 35 8.71 25.53 17.58
C GLU A 35 8.76 23.99 17.67
N ARG A 36 7.81 23.38 18.39
CA ARG A 36 7.66 21.91 18.46
C ARG A 36 7.18 21.34 17.14
N ALA A 37 6.17 21.95 16.52
CA ALA A 37 5.68 21.58 15.21
C ALA A 37 6.79 21.69 14.15
N GLN A 38 7.59 22.75 14.19
CA GLN A 38 8.74 22.93 13.30
C GLN A 38 9.81 21.85 13.53
N SER A 39 10.08 21.47 14.77
CA SER A 39 11.02 20.38 15.10
C SER A 39 10.54 19.01 14.59
N VAL A 40 9.23 18.74 14.67
CA VAL A 40 8.62 17.52 14.13
C VAL A 40 8.63 17.55 12.60
N ALA A 41 8.26 18.66 11.97
CA ALA A 41 8.29 18.84 10.52
C ALA A 41 9.70 18.66 9.95
N GLN A 42 10.74 19.22 10.60
CA GLN A 42 12.13 18.98 10.23
C GLN A 42 12.53 17.51 10.38
N GLY A 43 12.05 16.82 11.42
CA GLY A 43 12.26 15.39 11.61
C GLY A 43 11.60 14.54 10.51
N ILE A 44 10.39 14.89 10.10
CA ILE A 44 9.66 14.26 8.99
C ILE A 44 10.39 14.49 7.67
N GLN A 45 10.83 15.72 7.40
CA GLN A 45 11.59 16.03 6.19
C GLN A 45 12.91 15.25 6.14
N ALA A 46 13.64 15.17 7.25
CA ALA A 46 14.87 14.38 7.34
C ALA A 46 14.61 12.87 7.12
N ALA A 47 13.50 12.34 7.62
CA ALA A 47 13.08 10.96 7.39
C ALA A 47 12.73 10.72 5.91
N ILE A 48 11.99 11.64 5.27
CA ILE A 48 11.70 11.60 3.82
C ILE A 48 13.01 11.58 3.03
N ASP A 49 13.91 12.51 3.29
CA ASP A 49 15.18 12.64 2.57
C ASP A 49 16.05 11.38 2.76
N GLY A 50 16.08 10.83 3.98
CA GLY A 50 16.77 9.58 4.28
C GLY A 50 16.20 8.40 3.51
N ARG A 51 14.88 8.24 3.51
CA ARG A 51 14.17 7.18 2.78
C ARG A 51 14.33 7.32 1.26
N MET A 52 14.29 8.54 0.72
CA MET A 52 14.53 8.81 -0.70
C MET A 52 15.97 8.49 -1.11
N LYS A 53 16.97 8.82 -0.27
CA LYS A 53 18.37 8.44 -0.50
C LYS A 53 18.56 6.92 -0.48
N ALA A 54 17.96 6.23 0.49
CA ALA A 54 18.01 4.77 0.58
C ALA A 54 17.32 4.11 -0.62
N ALA A 55 16.17 4.63 -1.06
CA ALA A 55 15.46 4.18 -2.25
C ALA A 55 16.32 4.35 -3.52
N LYS A 56 17.01 5.49 -3.66
CA LYS A 56 17.94 5.72 -4.78
C LYS A 56 19.09 4.72 -4.78
N ALA A 57 19.74 4.50 -3.64
CA ALA A 57 20.80 3.51 -3.51
C ALA A 57 20.30 2.09 -3.85
N THR A 58 19.10 1.74 -3.39
CA THR A 58 18.49 0.45 -3.67
C THR A 58 18.19 0.27 -5.16
N LEU A 59 17.70 1.31 -5.83
CA LEU A 59 17.45 1.27 -7.27
C LEU A 59 18.76 1.14 -8.06
N GLU A 60 19.80 1.86 -7.67
CA GLU A 60 21.14 1.73 -8.26
C GLU A 60 21.70 0.30 -8.09
N ASP A 61 21.52 -0.30 -6.92
CA ASP A 61 21.91 -1.69 -6.65
C ASP A 61 21.09 -2.68 -7.49
N LEU A 62 19.78 -2.45 -7.67
CA LEU A 62 18.94 -3.30 -8.54
C LEU A 62 19.38 -3.25 -10.00
N ILE A 63 19.78 -2.07 -10.49
CA ILE A 63 20.27 -1.89 -11.87
C ILE A 63 21.67 -2.50 -12.04
N LYS A 64 22.60 -2.25 -11.11
CA LYS A 64 23.96 -2.77 -11.18
C LYS A 64 23.99 -4.30 -11.05
N ASN A 65 23.10 -4.86 -10.24
CA ASN A 65 22.96 -6.31 -10.07
C ASN A 65 21.98 -6.96 -11.05
N ALA A 66 21.54 -6.25 -12.11
CA ALA A 66 20.58 -6.77 -13.09
C ALA A 66 21.07 -7.96 -13.94
N LYS A 67 22.33 -8.40 -13.76
CA LYS A 67 22.83 -9.69 -14.29
C LYS A 67 22.38 -10.91 -13.46
N GLY A 68 21.87 -10.69 -12.25
CA GLY A 68 21.19 -11.70 -11.43
C GLY A 68 19.67 -11.61 -11.54
N ASP A 69 18.95 -12.46 -10.81
CA ASP A 69 17.49 -12.50 -10.81
C ASP A 69 16.92 -11.27 -10.07
N VAL A 70 16.73 -10.18 -10.82
CA VAL A 70 16.18 -8.87 -10.37
C VAL A 70 14.93 -9.05 -9.51
N ASN A 71 14.14 -10.08 -9.78
CA ASN A 71 12.94 -10.45 -9.02
C ASN A 71 13.24 -10.75 -7.55
N ILE A 72 14.35 -11.42 -7.24
CA ILE A 72 14.74 -11.75 -5.86
C ILE A 72 15.15 -10.47 -5.12
N GLY A 73 15.87 -9.57 -5.79
CA GLY A 73 16.26 -8.27 -5.26
C GLY A 73 15.05 -7.41 -4.91
N ILE A 74 14.08 -7.33 -5.83
CA ILE A 74 12.83 -6.59 -5.63
C ILE A 74 12.02 -7.17 -4.48
N LYS A 75 11.85 -8.51 -4.43
CA LYS A 75 11.15 -9.18 -3.32
C LYS A 75 11.79 -8.90 -1.97
N LYS A 76 13.13 -8.93 -1.89
CA LYS A 76 13.87 -8.63 -0.66
C LYS A 76 13.71 -7.18 -0.25
N CYS A 77 13.82 -6.25 -1.20
CA CYS A 77 13.62 -4.82 -0.99
C CYS A 77 12.20 -4.53 -0.46
N LEU A 78 11.17 -5.04 -1.14
CA LEU A 78 9.78 -4.85 -0.72
C LEU A 78 9.47 -5.49 0.63
N LYS A 79 10.20 -6.53 1.07
CA LYS A 79 10.04 -7.11 2.42
C LYS A 79 10.71 -6.28 3.51
N GLN A 80 11.79 -5.56 3.19
CA GLN A 80 12.57 -4.78 4.15
C GLN A 80 12.05 -3.34 4.30
N GLN A 81 11.38 -2.81 3.28
CA GLN A 81 10.79 -1.47 3.35
C GLN A 81 9.38 -1.50 3.93
N GLU A 82 9.12 -0.64 4.92
CA GLU A 82 7.77 -0.43 5.48
C GLU A 82 6.80 0.20 4.48
N SER A 83 7.32 1.04 3.58
CA SER A 83 6.52 1.70 2.54
C SER A 83 7.24 1.62 1.19
N PRO A 84 6.58 1.13 0.13
CA PRO A 84 7.14 1.10 -1.22
C PRO A 84 7.12 2.48 -1.90
N LEU A 85 6.43 3.47 -1.32
CA LEU A 85 6.21 4.77 -1.95
C LEU A 85 7.51 5.50 -2.33
N PRO A 86 8.53 5.62 -1.46
CA PRO A 86 9.77 6.31 -1.82
C PRO A 86 10.48 5.64 -3.00
N LEU A 87 10.43 4.30 -3.08
CA LEU A 87 11.01 3.54 -4.19
C LEU A 87 10.27 3.81 -5.50
N LEU A 88 8.94 3.83 -5.47
CA LEU A 88 8.10 4.13 -6.64
C LEU A 88 8.33 5.56 -7.16
N ILE A 89 8.42 6.55 -6.27
CA ILE A 89 8.68 7.95 -6.66
C ILE A 89 10.04 8.06 -7.35
N VAL A 90 11.09 7.50 -6.74
CA VAL A 90 12.44 7.55 -7.33
C VAL A 90 12.49 6.81 -8.66
N LEU A 91 11.79 5.67 -8.78
CA LEU A 91 11.71 4.92 -10.02
C LEU A 91 11.02 5.72 -11.12
N GLN A 92 9.89 6.38 -10.82
CA GLN A 92 9.17 7.20 -11.78
C GLN A 92 10.00 8.39 -12.25
N LEU A 93 10.67 9.09 -11.34
CA LEU A 93 11.59 10.18 -11.69
C LEU A 93 12.72 9.70 -12.63
N ASN A 94 13.26 8.51 -12.39
CA ASN A 94 14.30 7.94 -13.25
C ASN A 94 13.77 7.48 -14.62
N ILE A 95 12.52 7.01 -14.70
CA ILE A 95 11.85 6.70 -15.96
C ILE A 95 11.69 7.97 -16.80
N ASP A 96 11.20 9.05 -16.18
CA ASP A 96 10.98 10.31 -16.87
C ASP A 96 12.30 10.96 -17.31
N GLN A 97 13.34 10.86 -16.49
CA GLN A 97 14.69 11.28 -16.86
C GLN A 97 15.26 10.45 -18.02
N ALA A 98 15.13 9.11 -17.99
CA ALA A 98 15.61 8.25 -19.07
C ALA A 98 14.89 8.51 -20.40
N LYS A 99 13.59 8.85 -20.35
CA LYS A 99 12.83 9.31 -21.53
C LYS A 99 13.37 10.64 -22.06
N ALA A 100 13.67 11.59 -21.18
CA ALA A 100 14.21 12.89 -21.57
C ALA A 100 15.62 12.78 -22.17
N ASP A 101 16.45 11.89 -21.62
CA ASP A 101 17.83 11.67 -22.06
C ASP A 101 17.94 10.76 -23.31
N GLY A 102 16.85 10.12 -23.72
CA GLY A 102 16.84 9.18 -24.86
C GLY A 102 17.57 7.87 -24.60
N ASP A 103 17.80 7.51 -23.33
CA ASP A 103 18.50 6.28 -22.94
C ASP A 103 17.52 5.09 -22.91
N GLU A 104 17.37 4.44 -24.07
CA GLU A 104 16.44 3.31 -24.25
C GLU A 104 16.77 2.09 -23.38
N GLU A 105 18.05 1.83 -23.11
CA GLU A 105 18.48 0.68 -22.32
C GLU A 105 18.09 0.87 -20.85
N LYS A 106 18.40 2.06 -20.30
CA LYS A 106 18.00 2.44 -18.95
C LYS A 106 16.48 2.50 -18.82
N LEU A 107 15.78 3.05 -19.81
CA LEU A 107 14.32 3.10 -19.81
C LEU A 107 13.70 1.70 -19.77
N ARG A 108 14.20 0.77 -20.59
CA ARG A 108 13.73 -0.63 -20.61
C ARG A 108 13.97 -1.31 -19.26
N ALA A 109 15.14 -1.13 -18.66
CA ALA A 109 15.46 -1.69 -17.34
C ALA A 109 14.53 -1.13 -16.24
N MET A 110 14.31 0.18 -16.21
CA MET A 110 13.43 0.82 -15.22
C MET A 110 11.96 0.41 -15.39
N MET A 111 11.48 0.32 -16.64
CA MET A 111 10.12 -0.17 -16.89
C MET A 111 9.95 -1.63 -16.45
N HIS A 112 10.96 -2.48 -16.68
CA HIS A 112 10.92 -3.86 -16.19
C HIS A 112 10.86 -3.93 -14.65
N ILE A 113 11.70 -3.16 -13.96
CA ILE A 113 11.68 -3.04 -12.50
C ILE A 113 10.31 -2.55 -12.01
N ASN A 114 9.72 -1.57 -12.69
CA ASN A 114 8.40 -1.04 -12.35
C ASN A 114 7.30 -2.10 -12.45
N THR A 115 7.28 -2.87 -13.54
CA THR A 115 6.32 -3.95 -13.73
C THR A 115 6.45 -5.00 -12.63
N VAL A 116 7.66 -5.46 -12.32
CA VAL A 116 7.90 -6.48 -11.28
C VAL A 116 7.51 -5.97 -9.89
N ILE A 117 7.82 -4.70 -9.56
CA ILE A 117 7.38 -4.10 -8.29
C ILE A 117 5.85 -4.09 -8.20
N ASN A 118 5.16 -3.69 -9.26
CA ASN A 118 3.70 -3.65 -9.28
C ASN A 118 3.09 -5.06 -9.14
N GLU A 119 3.63 -6.05 -9.84
CA GLU A 119 3.19 -7.45 -9.70
C GLU A 119 3.40 -7.99 -8.27
N GLU A 120 4.54 -7.71 -7.65
CA GLU A 120 4.81 -8.13 -6.27
C GLU A 120 3.96 -7.36 -5.26
N MET A 121 3.65 -6.11 -5.53
CA MET A 121 2.70 -5.32 -4.74
C MET A 121 1.27 -5.87 -4.86
N GLU A 122 0.83 -6.25 -6.07
CA GLU A 122 -0.47 -6.90 -6.29
C GLU A 122 -0.57 -8.24 -5.55
N LYS A 123 0.50 -9.03 -5.49
CA LYS A 123 0.55 -10.27 -4.67
C LYS A 123 0.43 -10.00 -3.18
N LYS A 124 0.87 -8.82 -2.72
CA LYS A 124 0.72 -8.36 -1.34
C LYS A 124 -0.64 -7.75 -1.05
N VAL A 125 -1.42 -7.38 -2.07
CA VAL A 125 -2.81 -6.95 -1.87
C VAL A 125 -3.56 -8.15 -1.29
N SER A 126 -4.15 -7.95 -0.11
CA SER A 126 -4.90 -9.02 0.55
C SER A 126 -5.97 -9.56 -0.40
N ARG A 127 -6.18 -10.88 -0.41
CA ARG A 127 -7.24 -11.50 -1.22
C ARG A 127 -8.61 -10.82 -0.99
N VAL A 128 -8.81 -10.28 0.21
CA VAL A 128 -9.95 -9.42 0.59
C VAL A 128 -10.00 -8.14 -0.24
N ARG A 129 -8.93 -7.33 -0.26
CA ARG A 129 -8.87 -6.09 -1.06
C ARG A 129 -8.97 -6.36 -2.56
N GLY A 130 -8.34 -7.43 -3.05
CA GLY A 130 -8.47 -7.86 -4.44
C GLY A 130 -9.91 -8.23 -4.81
N LEU A 131 -10.61 -8.97 -3.95
CA LEU A 131 -12.02 -9.29 -4.13
C LEU A 131 -12.90 -8.02 -4.11
N LEU A 132 -12.71 -7.13 -3.13
CA LEU A 132 -13.45 -5.87 -3.03
C LEU A 132 -13.28 -4.99 -4.27
N ASN A 133 -12.05 -4.82 -4.75
CA ASN A 133 -11.78 -4.06 -5.98
C ASN A 133 -12.48 -4.64 -7.21
N LYS A 134 -12.57 -5.98 -7.31
CA LYS A 134 -13.30 -6.63 -8.40
C LYS A 134 -14.81 -6.41 -8.29
N LEU A 135 -15.36 -6.57 -7.08
CA LEU A 135 -16.79 -6.38 -6.83
C LEU A 135 -17.25 -4.95 -7.11
N LEU A 136 -16.44 -3.96 -6.75
CA LEU A 136 -16.76 -2.53 -6.94
C LEU A 136 -16.67 -2.06 -8.40
N ARG A 137 -15.95 -2.80 -9.26
CA ARG A 137 -15.80 -2.48 -10.69
C ARG A 137 -16.73 -3.26 -11.61
N MET A 138 -17.47 -4.22 -11.07
CA MET A 138 -18.38 -5.07 -11.84
C MET A 138 -19.81 -4.57 -11.67
N ASP A 139 -20.48 -4.23 -12.78
CA ASP A 139 -21.88 -3.79 -12.77
C ASP A 139 -22.86 -4.98 -12.81
N ASP A 140 -22.46 -6.08 -13.44
CA ASP A 140 -23.27 -7.28 -13.61
C ASP A 140 -23.45 -8.06 -12.29
N ALA A 141 -24.69 -8.20 -11.85
CA ALA A 141 -25.03 -8.86 -10.60
C ALA A 141 -24.74 -10.38 -10.60
N GLY A 142 -24.92 -11.06 -11.73
CA GLY A 142 -24.68 -12.51 -11.84
C GLY A 142 -23.19 -12.84 -11.78
N ILE A 143 -22.35 -12.03 -12.41
CA ILE A 143 -20.90 -12.17 -12.33
C ILE A 143 -20.41 -11.90 -10.89
N ARG A 144 -20.95 -10.86 -10.22
CA ARG A 144 -20.63 -10.60 -8.80
C ARG A 144 -21.02 -11.77 -7.90
N GLU A 145 -22.19 -12.36 -8.10
CA GLU A 145 -22.63 -13.53 -7.31
C GLU A 145 -21.69 -14.72 -7.50
N ASN A 146 -21.34 -15.03 -8.75
CA ASN A 146 -20.40 -16.12 -9.05
C ASN A 146 -19.02 -15.88 -8.43
N LEU A 147 -18.54 -14.63 -8.45
CA LEU A 147 -17.28 -14.25 -7.84
C LEU A 147 -17.31 -14.41 -6.31
N LEU A 148 -18.41 -14.01 -5.67
CA LEU A 148 -18.61 -14.19 -4.23
C LEU A 148 -18.67 -15.67 -3.86
N ARG A 149 -19.45 -16.48 -4.58
CA ARG A 149 -19.51 -17.94 -4.38
C ARG A 149 -18.13 -18.58 -4.47
N HIS A 150 -17.36 -18.23 -5.51
CA HIS A 150 -16.02 -18.77 -5.70
C HIS A 150 -15.07 -18.44 -4.53
N HIS A 151 -15.15 -17.23 -3.97
CA HIS A 151 -14.20 -16.79 -2.94
C HIS A 151 -14.64 -17.09 -1.50
N LEU A 152 -15.95 -17.14 -1.23
CA LEU A 152 -16.53 -17.28 0.11
C LEU A 152 -16.93 -18.70 0.47
N THR A 153 -17.15 -19.57 -0.53
CA THR A 153 -17.53 -20.96 -0.27
C THR A 153 -16.26 -21.79 -0.04
N PRO A 154 -16.20 -22.58 1.05
CA PRO A 154 -15.17 -23.60 1.23
C PRO A 154 -15.17 -24.56 0.03
N VAL A 155 -13.98 -24.90 -0.49
CA VAL A 155 -13.86 -25.82 -1.62
C VAL A 155 -13.65 -27.22 -1.06
N GLU A 156 -14.42 -28.20 -1.52
CA GLU A 156 -14.15 -29.60 -1.21
C GLU A 156 -12.81 -29.99 -1.84
N VAL A 157 -11.85 -30.41 -1.01
CA VAL A 157 -10.63 -31.03 -1.48
C VAL A 157 -10.80 -32.53 -1.39
N ALA A 158 -10.54 -33.23 -2.50
CA ALA A 158 -10.44 -34.67 -2.49
C ALA A 158 -9.35 -35.08 -1.49
N ALA A 159 -9.70 -35.96 -0.55
CA ALA A 159 -8.73 -36.51 0.39
C ALA A 159 -7.58 -37.18 -0.38
N PRO A 160 -6.31 -37.03 0.05
CA PRO A 160 -5.25 -37.87 -0.49
C PRO A 160 -5.60 -39.33 -0.17
N ALA A 161 -5.54 -40.20 -1.17
CA ALA A 161 -5.79 -41.63 -1.00
C ALA A 161 -4.77 -42.21 -0.01
N GLY A 162 -5.18 -42.37 1.23
CA GLY A 162 -4.41 -42.94 2.34
C GLY A 162 -5.37 -43.68 3.25
N ASP A 163 -5.00 -44.91 3.56
CA ASP A 163 -5.82 -45.98 4.12
C ASP A 163 -6.58 -45.66 5.42
N ASP A 164 -7.70 -46.38 5.53
CA ASP A 164 -8.45 -46.81 6.71
C ASP A 164 -9.37 -45.84 7.49
N ASP A 165 -10.65 -46.22 7.45
CA ASP A 165 -11.70 -46.10 8.49
C ASP A 165 -11.75 -44.81 9.31
N ASP A 166 -12.54 -43.82 8.85
CA ASP A 166 -13.62 -43.19 9.65
C ASP A 166 -14.29 -42.01 8.90
N PHE A 167 -15.62 -42.11 8.75
CA PHE A 167 -16.59 -41.09 8.30
C PHE A 167 -16.36 -40.34 6.96
N ASP A 168 -17.20 -40.66 5.96
CA ASP A 168 -17.49 -39.90 4.73
C ASP A 168 -17.97 -38.46 5.02
N THR A 169 -17.08 -37.59 5.47
CA THR A 169 -17.28 -36.14 5.47
C THR A 169 -16.23 -35.52 4.56
N PRO A 170 -16.62 -34.87 3.45
CA PRO A 170 -15.65 -34.19 2.60
C PRO A 170 -14.90 -33.16 3.43
N GLN A 171 -13.56 -33.27 3.44
CA GLN A 171 -12.72 -32.27 4.09
C GLN A 171 -12.85 -30.96 3.31
N LEU A 172 -13.61 -30.02 3.85
CA LEU A 172 -13.76 -28.69 3.28
C LEU A 172 -12.47 -27.90 3.50
N ALA A 173 -11.78 -27.52 2.41
CA ALA A 173 -10.72 -26.54 2.50
C ALA A 173 -11.32 -25.17 2.86
N ALA A 174 -10.67 -24.46 3.78
CA ALA A 174 -11.08 -23.11 4.17
C ALA A 174 -11.29 -22.21 2.95
N ALA A 175 -12.36 -21.40 2.96
CA ALA A 175 -12.68 -20.46 1.90
C ALA A 175 -11.47 -19.58 1.53
N LEU A 176 -11.31 -19.26 0.24
CA LEU A 176 -10.23 -18.40 -0.26
C LEU A 176 -10.20 -17.05 0.45
N VAL A 177 -11.38 -16.54 0.81
CA VAL A 177 -11.60 -15.39 1.68
C VAL A 177 -12.68 -15.77 2.71
N PRO A 178 -12.33 -15.97 3.99
CA PRO A 178 -13.31 -16.19 5.03
C PRO A 178 -14.31 -15.02 5.12
N PRO A 179 -15.62 -15.26 5.31
CA PRO A 179 -16.62 -14.20 5.41
C PRO A 179 -16.30 -13.15 6.47
N SER A 180 -15.74 -13.56 7.62
CA SER A 180 -15.29 -12.66 8.68
C SER A 180 -14.20 -11.70 8.22
N ARG A 181 -13.24 -12.18 7.40
CA ARG A 181 -12.18 -11.35 6.83
C ARG A 181 -12.72 -10.39 5.77
N LEU A 182 -13.70 -10.80 4.98
CA LEU A 182 -14.35 -9.90 4.03
C LEU A 182 -15.11 -8.78 4.77
N ALA A 183 -15.86 -9.13 5.81
CA ALA A 183 -16.59 -8.15 6.63
C ALA A 183 -15.64 -7.12 7.25
N SER A 184 -14.54 -7.55 7.88
CA SER A 184 -13.52 -6.62 8.40
C SER A 184 -12.91 -5.74 7.32
N GLY A 185 -12.69 -6.30 6.12
CA GLY A 185 -12.17 -5.53 4.98
C GLY A 185 -13.13 -4.46 4.48
N ILE A 186 -14.44 -4.73 4.47
CA ILE A 186 -15.49 -3.75 4.14
C ILE A 186 -15.52 -2.65 5.19
N SER A 187 -15.53 -3.00 6.49
CA SER A 187 -15.52 -2.01 7.57
C SER A 187 -14.31 -1.09 7.49
N GLN A 188 -13.12 -1.65 7.19
CA GLN A 188 -11.92 -0.85 7.00
C GLN A 188 -12.03 0.08 5.79
N LEU A 189 -12.52 -0.43 4.65
CA LEU A 189 -12.69 0.38 3.45
C LEU A 189 -13.66 1.55 3.67
N ILE A 190 -14.78 1.32 4.36
CA ILE A 190 -15.74 2.38 4.71
C ILE A 190 -15.09 3.41 5.62
N SER A 191 -14.32 2.97 6.62
CA SER A 191 -13.61 3.87 7.53
C SER A 191 -12.57 4.72 6.79
N ASP A 192 -11.84 4.11 5.85
CA ASP A 192 -10.86 4.80 5.01
C ASP A 192 -11.54 5.83 4.09
N ILE A 193 -12.71 5.50 3.51
CA ILE A 193 -13.50 6.43 2.68
C ILE A 193 -14.08 7.58 3.51
N ASP A 194 -14.66 7.31 4.68
CA ASP A 194 -15.20 8.34 5.57
C ASP A 194 -14.09 9.34 5.98
N ARG A 195 -12.92 8.81 6.33
CA ARG A 195 -11.73 9.63 6.60
C ARG A 195 -11.34 10.49 5.41
N GLN A 196 -11.29 9.93 4.21
CA GLN A 196 -10.93 10.67 2.98
C GLN A 196 -11.97 11.73 2.61
N LEU A 197 -13.27 11.45 2.79
CA LEU A 197 -14.34 12.41 2.53
C LEU A 197 -14.28 13.58 3.51
N ARG A 198 -14.06 13.31 4.80
CA ARG A 198 -13.84 14.36 5.82
C ARG A 198 -12.61 15.21 5.50
N ALA A 199 -11.54 14.62 4.97
CA ALA A 199 -10.34 15.36 4.59
C ALA A 199 -10.53 16.19 3.30
N ALA A 200 -11.37 15.73 2.37
CA ALA A 200 -11.65 16.43 1.11
C ALA A 200 -12.68 17.56 1.27
N VAL A 201 -13.53 17.47 2.29
CA VAL A 201 -14.47 18.51 2.67
C VAL A 201 -13.76 19.45 3.64
N SER A 202 -13.26 20.59 3.17
CA SER A 202 -12.79 21.66 4.06
C SER A 202 -13.91 22.12 4.99
N ASP A 203 -13.56 22.67 6.16
CA ASP A 203 -14.46 23.23 7.19
C ASP A 203 -15.53 24.22 6.64
N GLU A 204 -15.45 24.64 5.38
CA GLU A 204 -16.45 25.48 4.70
C GLU A 204 -17.73 24.74 4.28
N ALA A 205 -17.80 23.41 4.39
CA ALA A 205 -19.01 22.66 4.01
C ALA A 205 -19.79 22.03 5.18
N GLU A 206 -19.33 22.15 6.43
CA GLU A 206 -20.14 21.75 7.58
C GLU A 206 -21.46 22.57 7.66
N ASP A 207 -21.45 23.82 7.19
CA ASP A 207 -22.65 24.66 7.07
C ASP A 207 -23.64 24.23 5.97
N ARG A 208 -23.28 23.26 5.11
CA ARG A 208 -24.14 22.79 4.01
C ARG A 208 -24.87 21.49 4.28
N PHE A 209 -24.53 20.79 5.36
CA PHE A 209 -25.19 19.54 5.75
C PHE A 209 -26.10 19.68 6.98
N GLU A 210 -26.17 20.85 7.60
CA GLU A 210 -27.33 21.28 8.38
C GLU A 210 -28.30 22.03 7.45
N ILE A 211 -29.59 21.68 7.49
CA ILE A 211 -30.68 22.05 6.57
C ILE A 211 -30.82 21.08 5.39
N VAL A 212 -31.53 19.96 5.56
CA VAL A 212 -33.00 19.77 5.53
C VAL A 212 -33.37 18.46 6.23
#